data_AF-A0AAV4Y3D5-F1
#
_entry.id   AF-A0AAV4Y3D5-F1
#
_cell.length_a   1.000
_cell.length_b   1.000
_cell.length_c   1.000
_cell.angle_alpha   90.00
_cell.angle_beta   90.00
_cell.angle_gamma   90.00
#
_symmetry.space_group_name_H-M   'P 1'
#
loop_
_entity.id
_entity.type
_entity.pdbx_description
1 polymer ?
#
loop_
_entity_poly.entity_id
_entity_poly.type
_entity_poly.pdbx_seq_one_letter_code
_entity_poly.pdbx_strand_id
1 'polypeptide(L)' 'MSKRNTIRQYEWCHPGNKRMKFNVLITTYELLLKDKTFLSTINWAVLGVDEAHRLKNEDSLLYKSLFEFLIQIIDC' A
#
# COMPACT_ATOMS: atom_id res chain seq x y z
N MET A 1 4.08 -5.05 22.21
CA MET A 1 4.26 -5.24 20.75
C MET A 1 2.96 -4.87 20.05
N SER A 2 2.97 -3.92 19.11
CA SER A 2 1.76 -3.51 18.39
C SER A 2 1.34 -4.59 17.39
N LYS A 3 0.02 -4.84 17.21
CA LYS A 3 -0.52 -5.84 16.26
C LYS A 3 0.07 -5.70 14.84
N ARG A 4 0.47 -4.48 14.46
CA ARG A 4 1.12 -4.19 13.17
C ARG A 4 2.43 -4.99 12.97
N ASN A 5 3.22 -5.17 14.02
CA ASN A 5 4.48 -5.90 13.92
C ASN A 5 4.24 -7.41 13.73
N THR A 6 3.21 -7.96 14.38
CA THR A 6 2.84 -9.37 14.21
C THR A 6 2.38 -9.66 12.78
N ILE A 7 1.51 -8.81 12.22
CA ILE A 7 1.03 -8.96 10.84
C ILE A 7 2.23 -8.89 9.87
N ARG A 8 3.10 -7.88 10.00
CA ARG A 8 4.30 -7.75 9.14
C ARG A 8 5.23 -8.95 9.21
N GLN A 9 5.45 -9.51 10.39
CA GLN A 9 6.40 -10.61 10.57
C GLN A 9 5.85 -11.96 10.12
N TYR A 10 4.54 -12.22 10.27
CA TYR A 10 3.99 -13.56 10.12
C TYR A 10 3.01 -13.71 8.95
N GLU A 11 2.36 -12.64 8.50
CA GLU A 11 1.28 -12.70 7.51
C GLU A 11 1.67 -12.18 6.14
N TRP A 12 2.76 -11.41 5.99
CA TRP A 12 3.07 -10.76 4.71
C TRP A 12 3.86 -11.65 3.77
N CYS A 13 4.92 -12.29 4.26
CA CYS A 13 5.81 -13.13 3.46
C CYS A 13 5.97 -14.52 4.06
N HIS A 14 6.19 -15.52 3.21
CA HIS A 14 6.60 -16.84 3.70
C HIS A 14 7.98 -16.75 4.36
N PRO A 15 8.17 -17.29 5.59
CA PRO A 15 9.51 -17.37 6.16
C PRO A 15 10.39 -18.21 5.23
N GLY A 16 11.47 -17.63 4.72
CA GLY A 16 12.42 -18.27 3.79
C GLY A 16 12.21 -17.97 2.30
N ASN A 17 11.11 -17.33 1.89
CA ASN A 17 10.94 -16.88 0.51
C ASN A 17 10.20 -15.54 0.46
N LYS A 18 10.68 -14.56 -0.31
CA LYS A 18 10.08 -13.19 -0.40
C LYS A 18 8.69 -13.17 -1.08
N ARG A 19 8.04 -14.32 -1.21
CA ARG A 19 6.72 -14.46 -1.83
C ARG A 19 5.65 -13.99 -0.84
N MET A 20 4.84 -13.03 -1.29
CA MET A 20 3.69 -12.54 -0.54
C MET A 20 2.66 -13.66 -0.32
N LYS A 21 2.10 -13.73 0.89
CA LYS A 21 1.04 -14.68 1.26
C LYS A 21 -0.35 -14.22 0.85
N PHE A 22 -0.53 -12.92 0.62
CA PHE A 22 -1.82 -12.31 0.28
C PHE A 22 -1.80 -11.77 -1.15
N ASN A 23 -2.98 -11.76 -1.79
CA ASN A 23 -3.17 -11.22 -3.13
C ASN A 23 -3.78 -9.81 -3.13
N VAL A 24 -4.53 -9.47 -2.07
CA VAL A 24 -5.27 -8.21 -1.96
C VAL A 24 -5.00 -7.61 -0.58
N LEU A 25 -4.73 -6.30 -0.55
CA LEU A 25 -4.64 -5.51 0.67
C LEU A 25 -5.72 -4.44 0.66
N ILE A 26 -6.55 -4.42 1.70
CA ILE A 26 -7.51 -3.34 1.95
C ILE A 26 -6.98 -2.52 3.12
N THR A 27 -6.85 -1.21 2.93
CA THR A 27 -6.33 -0.29 3.94
C THR A 27 -7.09 1.02 3.91
N THR A 28 -7.04 1.77 5.02
CA THR A 28 -7.57 3.13 5.07
C THR A 28 -6.49 4.13 4.66
N TYR A 29 -6.91 5.33 4.26
CA TYR A 29 -6.01 6.41 3.87
C TYR A 29 -4.96 6.75 4.93
N GLU A 30 -5.37 6.74 6.20
CA GLU A 30 -4.48 7.03 7.33
C GLU A 30 -3.38 5.99 7.50
N LEU A 31 -3.68 4.71 7.31
CA LEU A 31 -2.70 3.64 7.40
C LEU A 31 -1.78 3.65 6.17
N LEU A 32 -2.33 3.88 4.98
CA LEU A 32 -1.54 3.99 3.75
C LEU A 32 -0.47 5.08 3.87
N LEU A 33 -0.82 6.26 4.40
CA LEU A 33 0.14 7.35 4.59
C LEU A 33 1.20 7.03 5.65
N LYS A 34 0.82 6.34 6.74
CA LYS A 34 1.78 5.94 7.79
C LYS A 34 2.75 4.86 7.33
N ASP A 35 2.29 3.95 6.47
CA ASP A 35 3.04 2.78 6.04
C ASP A 35 3.53 2.87 4.58
N LYS A 36 3.44 4.06 3.97
CA LYS A 36 3.80 4.32 2.57
C LYS A 36 5.15 3.73 2.18
N THR A 37 6.18 3.98 3.00
CA THR A 37 7.56 3.53 2.73
C THR A 37 7.70 2.01 2.71
N PHE A 38 6.86 1.29 3.43
CA PHE A 38 6.87 -0.17 3.40
C PHE A 38 6.03 -0.68 2.23
N LEU A 39 4.85 -0.10 2.00
CA LEU A 39 3.98 -0.45 0.88
C LEU A 39 4.64 -0.21 -0.48
N SER A 40 5.51 0.79 -0.60
CA SER A 40 6.25 1.07 -1.86
C SER A 40 7.32 0.03 -2.18
N THR A 41 7.71 -0.82 -1.23
CA THR A 41 8.62 -1.94 -1.50
C THR A 41 7.95 -3.11 -2.22
N ILE A 42 6.61 -3.08 -2.32
CA ILE A 42 5.80 -4.09 -2.98
C ILE A 42 5.43 -3.60 -4.37
N ASN A 43 5.63 -4.44 -5.38
CA ASN A 43 5.14 -4.19 -6.73
C ASN A 43 3.65 -4.52 -6.79
N TRP A 44 2.83 -3.49 -6.69
CA TRP A 44 1.39 -3.59 -6.88
C TRP A 44 1.08 -3.75 -8.36
N ALA A 45 0.05 -4.52 -8.70
CA ALA A 45 -0.42 -4.64 -10.08
C ALA A 45 -1.61 -3.71 -10.38
N VAL A 46 -2.43 -3.43 -9.36
CA VAL A 46 -3.64 -2.61 -9.48
C VAL A 46 -3.84 -1.85 -8.17
N LEU A 47 -4.28 -0.60 -8.28
CA LEU A 47 -4.70 0.24 -7.16
C LEU A 47 -6.18 0.58 -7.32
N GLY A 48 -7.01 0.18 -6.35
CA GLY A 48 -8.42 0.56 -6.27
C GLY A 48 -8.63 1.64 -5.21
N VAL A 49 -9.35 2.71 -5.56
CA VAL A 49 -9.71 3.77 -4.62
C VAL A 49 -11.22 3.81 -4.45
N ASP A 50 -11.68 3.64 -3.22
CA ASP A 50 -13.09 3.81 -2.86
C ASP A 50 -13.41 5.30 -2.63
N GLU A 51 -14.59 5.74 -3.05
CA GLU A 51 -14.98 7.16 -3.00
C GLU A 51 -13.92 8.11 -3.58
N ALA A 52 -13.40 7.78 -4.77
CA ALA A 52 -12.34 8.53 -5.45
C ALA A 52 -12.68 10.03 -5.65
N HIS A 53 -13.95 10.40 -5.55
CA HIS A 53 -14.39 11.79 -5.52
C HIS A 53 -13.74 12.61 -4.38
N ARG A 54 -13.26 11.97 -3.31
CA ARG A 54 -12.50 12.58 -2.20
C ARG A 54 -11.10 13.03 -2.60
N LEU A 55 -10.58 12.56 -3.74
CA LEU A 55 -9.24 12.89 -4.25
C LEU A 55 -9.18 14.18 -5.08
N LYS A 56 -10.24 14.99 -5.12
CA LYS A 56 -10.27 16.24 -5.90
C LYS A 56 -9.22 17.27 -5.49
N ASN A 57 -8.64 17.16 -4.30
CA ASN A 57 -7.58 18.05 -3.87
C ASN A 57 -6.21 17.49 -4.26
N GLU A 58 -5.71 17.95 -5.41
CA GLU A 58 -4.43 17.57 -6.02
C GLU A 58 -3.21 17.89 -5.12
N ASP A 59 -3.34 18.85 -4.21
CA ASP A 59 -2.29 19.19 -3.25
C ASP A 59 -2.24 18.28 -2.02
N SER A 60 -3.21 17.39 -1.86
CA SER A 60 -3.23 16.48 -0.72
C SER A 60 -2.07 15.48 -0.76
N LEU A 61 -1.44 15.24 0.40
CA LEU A 61 -0.41 14.21 0.55
C LEU A 61 -0.91 12.82 0.14
N LEU A 62 -2.21 12.58 0.28
CA LEU A 62 -2.87 11.37 -0.16
C LEU A 62 -2.81 11.23 -1.69
N TYR A 63 -3.20 12.27 -2.42
CA TYR A 63 -3.17 12.27 -3.89
C TYR A 63 -1.75 12.03 -4.41
N LYS A 64 -0.76 12.78 -3.89
CA LYS A 64 0.65 12.63 -4.28
C LYS A 64 1.16 11.21 -4.02
N SER A 65 0.83 10.64 -2.86
CA SER A 65 1.26 9.28 -2.52
C SER A 65 0.59 8.21 -3.39
N LEU A 66 -0.72 8.33 -3.67
CA LEU A 66 -1.43 7.43 -4.58
C LEU A 66 -0.88 7.52 -6.01
N PHE A 67 -0.55 8.73 -6.47
CA PHE A 67 0.04 8.95 -7.79
C PHE A 67 1.42 8.30 -7.93
N GLU A 68 2.27 8.39 -6.90
CA GLU A 68 3.55 7.67 -6.87
C GLU A 68 3.34 6.14 -6.98
N PHE A 69 2.35 5.58 -6.28
CA PHE A 69 2.01 4.16 -6.41
C PHE A 69 1.51 3.80 -7.82
N LEU A 70 0.73 4.68 -8.47
CA LEU A 70 0.26 4.47 -9.84
C LEU A 70 1.41 4.49 -10.86
N ILE A 71 2.37 5.41 -10.73
CA ILE A 71 3.57 5.42 -11.58
C ILE A 71 4.33 4.11 -11.43
N GLN A 72 4.56 3.67 -10.19
CA GLN A 72 5.26 2.41 -9.92
C GLN A 72 4.55 1.20 -10.57
N ILE A 73 3.22 1.20 -10.64
CA ILE A 73 2.44 0.16 -11.32
C ILE A 73 2.66 0.20 -12.84
N ILE A 74 2.72 1.38 -13.44
CA ILE A 74 2.89 1.55 -14.90
C ILE A 74 4.31 1.17 -15.36
N ASP A 75 5.31 1.36 -14.49
CA ASP A 75 6.72 1.05 -14.78
C ASP A 75 7.09 -0.45 -14.61
N CYS A 76 6.15 -1.30 -14.17
CA CYS A 76 6.34 -2.76 -14.01
C CYS A 76 5.90 -3.54 -15.26
#